data_AF-A0A378F923-F1
#
_entry.id   AF-A0A378F923-F1
#
_cell.length_a   1.000
_cell.length_b   1.000
_cell.length_c   1.000
_cell.angle_alpha   90.00
_cell.angle_beta   90.00
_cell.angle_gamma   90.00
#
_symmetry.space_group_name_H-M   'P 1'
#
loop_
_entity.id
_entity.type
_entity.pdbx_description
1 polymer ?
#
loop_
_entity_poly.entity_id
_entity_poly.type
_entity_poly.pdbx_seq_one_letter_code
_entity_poly.pdbx_strand_id
1 'polypeptide(L)'
;MVFSHKKITFPCAIVDFTGVMKINVYTTHDKLSAMTEATSELVIWRNGRLATLNPDHAQPYGLLERHALLVRDGRIAAIVAEDDVPSGRSIDLEGRLVTPGLIDCHTHLVFGGSRAQEWEQRLNGVSYQTISASGGGINSTVRATRDSSEAELLALAQPRLERLLREGVTTLEIKSGYGLDLPNERKMLRVARQLADHNGVELSATLLSAHATPPEYQGDADGYITLVCETILPTLWQEGLFESVDVFCENVGFSPQQTERVFQAAQALGIPVKGHVEQLSSLGGAQLVSRYHGLSADHIEYLTEEGVAAMRESGTVAALLPGAFYFLNETRKPPVELLRKYQVPMAVATDFNPGTSPFASLHLAMNMACVKFGLTPEEAWAGVTRHAARALGRQASHGQLAPGFVANFAIWDAEHPVEMVYEPGRSPALASRCSRRIAMMLWQATPASLWQGRDDSAEAPNALRLFQTIARAERFAPQEMPGDIALLGFACDEGVRRNKGRTGAADGPATLRRALANMASHQGHDRCVDMGTISVDGEQLEVAHQALREAVADCQRAGKRTLVLGGGHETAFGHGAGVLDAFPGEKVGIINLDAHLDLRFADWRQLRDAVPPVGAGV
;
A
#
# COMPACT_ATOMS: atom_id res chain seq x y z
N MET A 1 29.05 -7.80 26.76
CA MET A 1 29.93 -8.99 26.74
C MET A 1 31.24 -8.56 26.10
N VAL A 2 32.37 -8.77 26.79
CA VAL A 2 33.70 -8.35 26.32
C VAL A 2 34.09 -9.19 25.10
N PHE A 3 34.38 -8.54 23.97
CA PHE A 3 35.16 -9.15 22.89
C PHE A 3 36.28 -8.21 22.43
N SER A 4 37.45 -8.83 22.34
CA SER A 4 38.78 -8.30 22.12
C SER A 4 39.11 -8.23 20.62
N HIS A 5 39.83 -7.16 20.26
CA HIS A 5 40.69 -6.94 19.09
C HIS A 5 40.40 -7.64 17.75
N LYS A 6 39.88 -6.85 16.80
CA LYS A 6 40.47 -6.75 15.46
C LYS A 6 40.54 -5.27 15.05
N LYS A 7 41.76 -4.79 14.83
CA LYS A 7 42.07 -3.46 14.27
C LYS A 7 41.42 -3.34 12.88
N ILE A 8 40.64 -2.29 12.66
CA ILE A 8 40.33 -1.80 11.32
C ILE A 8 41.32 -0.67 11.06
N THR A 9 42.27 -0.90 10.15
CA THR A 9 43.30 0.06 9.74
C THR A 9 42.83 0.72 8.45
N PHE A 10 42.61 2.04 8.45
CA PHE A 10 42.50 2.83 7.22
C PHE A 10 43.92 3.31 6.85
N PRO A 11 44.44 3.02 5.64
CA PRO A 11 45.71 3.59 5.22
C PRO A 11 45.50 5.07 4.85
N CYS A 12 46.31 5.93 5.49
CA CYS A 12 46.40 7.38 5.30
C CYS A 12 45.27 8.26 5.85
N ALA A 13 45.15 8.31 7.18
CA ALA A 13 45.11 9.57 7.94
C ALA A 13 45.37 9.24 9.43
N ILE A 14 46.49 9.68 9.99
CA ILE A 14 46.67 9.73 11.44
C ILE A 14 45.88 10.95 11.91
N VAL A 15 44.69 10.73 12.45
CA VAL A 15 43.98 11.73 13.27
C VAL A 15 44.16 11.28 14.71
N ASP A 16 44.94 12.04 15.47
CA ASP A 16 45.24 11.77 16.87
C ASP A 16 44.02 12.17 17.73
N PHE A 17 43.34 11.18 18.31
CA PHE A 17 42.12 11.39 19.10
C PHE A 17 42.46 11.48 20.59
N THR A 18 42.65 12.71 21.10
CA THR A 18 42.78 13.01 22.53
C THR A 18 41.46 13.56 23.11
N GLY A 19 40.36 12.81 22.92
CA GLY A 19 39.04 13.18 23.43
C GLY A 19 38.35 12.01 24.15
N VAL A 20 37.69 12.27 25.28
CA VAL A 20 36.95 11.27 26.06
C VAL A 20 35.69 10.84 25.29
N MET A 21 35.68 9.60 24.81
CA MET A 21 34.55 8.98 24.12
C MET A 21 33.55 8.42 25.15
N LYS A 22 32.34 8.99 25.25
CA LYS A 22 31.24 8.40 26.04
C LYS A 22 30.46 7.43 25.17
N ILE A 23 30.50 6.14 25.52
CA ILE A 23 29.71 5.09 24.87
C ILE A 23 28.46 4.85 25.74
N ASN A 24 27.28 5.18 25.22
CA ASN A 24 26.00 4.83 25.86
C ASN A 24 25.42 3.60 25.18
N VAL A 25 25.32 2.48 25.91
CA VAL A 25 24.66 1.25 25.45
C VAL A 25 23.25 1.24 26.04
N TYR A 26 22.23 1.34 25.19
CA TYR A 26 20.83 1.23 25.60
C TYR A 26 20.32 -0.19 25.31
N THR A 27 20.00 -0.94 26.35
CA THR A 27 19.15 -2.14 26.26
C THR A 27 17.78 -1.75 26.80
N THR A 28 16.74 -1.73 25.96
CA THR A 28 15.39 -1.36 26.43
C THR A 28 14.33 -2.32 25.92
N HIS A 29 13.72 -3.05 26.87
CA HIS A 29 12.40 -3.68 26.71
C HIS A 29 11.31 -2.94 27.51
N ASP A 30 11.65 -2.06 28.46
CA ASP A 30 10.65 -1.54 29.42
C ASP A 30 10.44 -0.01 29.43
N LYS A 31 11.04 0.76 28.51
CA LYS A 31 10.85 2.24 28.47
C LYS A 31 10.18 2.82 27.23
N LEU A 32 10.04 2.04 26.16
CA LEU A 32 9.35 2.48 24.93
C LEU A 32 7.82 2.40 25.06
N SER A 33 7.30 1.51 25.91
CA SER A 33 5.87 1.30 26.15
C SER A 33 5.18 2.47 26.87
N ALA A 34 5.95 3.34 27.54
CA ALA A 34 5.43 4.48 28.28
C ALA A 34 5.40 5.80 27.46
N MET A 35 5.95 5.82 26.24
CA MET A 35 5.93 7.00 25.35
C MET A 35 4.88 6.91 24.23
N THR A 36 4.13 5.81 24.15
CA THR A 36 3.02 5.63 23.19
C THR A 36 1.72 6.32 23.61
N GLU A 37 1.67 6.98 24.77
CA GLU A 37 0.58 7.91 25.14
C GLU A 37 0.85 9.37 24.69
N ALA A 38 1.58 9.56 23.59
CA ALA A 38 1.85 10.89 23.03
C ALA A 38 0.70 11.37 22.12
N THR A 39 -0.23 12.13 22.73
CA THR A 39 -1.10 13.16 22.14
C THR A 39 -1.57 12.99 20.69
N SER A 40 -2.82 12.55 20.56
CA SER A 40 -3.74 12.69 19.42
C SER A 40 -3.74 14.11 18.82
N GLU A 41 -2.80 14.41 17.92
CA GLU A 41 -2.69 15.73 17.29
C GLU A 41 -3.68 15.85 16.12
N LEU A 42 -4.47 16.92 16.11
CA LEU A 42 -5.34 17.28 15.00
C LEU A 42 -4.50 17.81 13.83
N VAL A 43 -4.60 17.17 12.67
CA VAL A 43 -3.99 17.62 11.41
C VAL A 43 -5.06 18.17 10.49
N ILE A 44 -4.86 19.38 9.98
CA ILE A 44 -5.80 20.09 9.12
C ILE A 44 -5.31 19.99 7.67
N TRP A 45 -6.13 19.48 6.77
CA TRP A 45 -5.87 19.48 5.32
C TRP A 45 -6.70 20.58 4.70
N ARG A 46 -6.07 21.70 4.37
CA ARG A 46 -6.77 22.94 4.00
C ARG A 46 -6.65 23.22 2.50
N ASN A 47 -7.46 24.16 2.02
CA ASN A 47 -7.45 24.61 0.63
C ASN A 47 -7.62 23.45 -0.37
N GLY A 48 -8.51 22.50 -0.04
CA GLY A 48 -8.87 21.38 -0.92
C GLY A 48 -10.23 21.59 -1.59
N ARG A 49 -10.41 20.96 -2.75
CA ARG A 49 -11.74 20.73 -3.33
C ARG A 49 -12.18 19.32 -2.97
N LEU A 50 -13.15 19.18 -2.09
CA LEU A 50 -13.51 17.88 -1.51
C LEU A 50 -14.69 17.29 -2.25
N ALA A 51 -14.46 16.27 -3.08
CA ALA A 51 -15.54 15.39 -3.52
C ALA A 51 -15.82 14.41 -2.38
N THR A 52 -16.85 14.68 -1.58
CA THR A 52 -17.08 13.92 -0.34
C THR A 52 -17.71 12.54 -0.57
N LEU A 53 -18.43 12.38 -1.68
CA LEU A 53 -19.24 11.22 -2.03
C LEU A 53 -20.31 10.89 -0.98
N ASN A 54 -20.57 11.82 -0.06
CA ASN A 54 -21.63 11.74 0.93
C ASN A 54 -22.97 12.14 0.28
N PRO A 55 -23.99 11.24 0.27
CA PRO A 55 -25.28 11.54 -0.33
C PRO A 55 -26.06 12.66 0.38
N ASP A 56 -25.68 13.04 1.59
CA ASP A 56 -26.29 14.18 2.31
C ASP A 56 -25.92 15.55 1.69
N HIS A 57 -24.88 15.59 0.85
CA HIS A 57 -24.51 16.78 0.10
C HIS A 57 -25.16 16.77 -1.29
N ALA A 58 -26.03 17.76 -1.55
CA ALA A 58 -26.84 17.81 -2.77
C ALA A 58 -26.06 18.09 -4.08
N GLN A 59 -24.82 18.57 -3.98
CA GLN A 59 -23.98 18.81 -5.16
C GLN A 59 -23.51 17.49 -5.78
N PRO A 60 -23.35 17.39 -7.11
CA PRO A 60 -22.76 16.21 -7.74
C PRO A 60 -21.44 15.82 -7.07
N TYR A 61 -21.23 14.52 -6.84
CA TYR A 61 -20.09 13.96 -6.10
C TYR A 61 -19.97 14.41 -4.63
N GLY A 62 -20.97 15.13 -4.11
CA GLY A 62 -20.88 15.83 -2.83
C GLY A 62 -19.74 16.85 -2.81
N LEU A 63 -19.52 17.57 -3.92
CA LEU A 63 -18.39 18.49 -4.08
C LEU A 63 -18.54 19.71 -3.16
N LEU A 64 -17.51 19.95 -2.36
CA LEU A 64 -17.36 21.11 -1.48
C LEU A 64 -16.10 21.89 -1.88
N GLU A 65 -16.29 23.15 -2.27
CA GLU A 65 -15.17 24.06 -2.57
C GLU A 65 -14.77 24.85 -1.33
N ARG A 66 -13.47 25.19 -1.19
CA ARG A 66 -12.94 25.98 -0.06
C ARG A 66 -13.31 25.38 1.30
N HIS A 67 -13.04 24.08 1.47
CA HIS A 67 -13.22 23.38 2.73
C HIS A 67 -11.92 22.70 3.17
N ALA A 68 -11.79 22.49 4.47
CA ALA A 68 -10.70 21.77 5.08
C ALA A 68 -11.16 20.48 5.75
N LEU A 69 -10.34 19.44 5.64
CA LEU A 69 -10.52 18.16 6.32
C LEU A 69 -9.73 18.15 7.64
N LEU A 70 -10.40 17.98 8.75
CA LEU A 70 -9.78 17.87 10.06
C LEU A 70 -9.61 16.40 10.40
N VAL A 71 -8.37 15.96 10.63
CA VAL A 71 -8.03 14.55 10.87
C VAL A 71 -7.42 14.38 12.24
N ARG A 72 -7.91 13.41 13.00
CA ARG A 72 -7.41 13.05 14.33
C ARG A 72 -7.47 11.54 14.50
N ASP A 73 -6.40 10.93 15.00
CA ASP A 73 -6.32 9.49 15.28
C ASP A 73 -6.73 8.60 14.09
N GLY A 74 -6.29 9.00 12.88
CA GLY A 74 -6.61 8.26 11.65
C GLY A 74 -8.07 8.40 11.19
N ARG A 75 -8.89 9.25 11.81
CA ARG A 75 -10.29 9.52 11.44
C ARG A 75 -10.52 10.98 11.07
N ILE A 76 -11.56 11.20 10.27
CA ILE A 76 -12.05 12.53 9.94
C ILE A 76 -12.81 13.04 11.15
N ALA A 77 -12.28 14.03 11.84
CA ALA A 77 -12.92 14.66 12.99
C ALA A 77 -14.03 15.63 12.55
N ALA A 78 -13.76 16.41 11.50
CA ALA A 78 -14.72 17.37 10.95
C ALA A 78 -14.37 17.74 9.50
N ILE A 79 -15.35 18.32 8.81
CA ILE A 79 -15.15 19.07 7.57
C ILE A 79 -15.70 20.46 7.84
N VAL A 80 -14.87 21.49 7.60
CA VAL A 80 -15.23 22.89 7.89
C VAL A 80 -14.93 23.77 6.69
N ALA A 81 -15.65 24.88 6.55
CA ALA A 81 -15.30 25.90 5.56
C ALA A 81 -13.90 26.45 5.85
N GLU A 82 -13.18 26.87 4.80
CA GLU A 82 -11.81 27.38 4.92
C GLU A 82 -11.71 28.55 5.91
N ASP A 83 -12.75 29.39 5.96
CA ASP A 83 -12.82 30.57 6.83
C ASP A 83 -13.04 30.20 8.32
N ASP A 84 -13.48 28.97 8.60
CA ASP A 84 -13.75 28.42 9.95
C ASP A 84 -12.64 27.47 10.45
N VAL A 85 -11.54 27.36 9.72
CA VAL A 85 -10.43 26.46 10.06
C VAL A 85 -9.77 26.89 11.38
N PRO A 86 -9.68 25.98 12.38
CA PRO A 86 -8.99 26.31 13.62
C PRO A 86 -7.49 26.52 13.39
N SER A 87 -6.85 27.30 14.26
CA SER A 87 -5.39 27.36 14.31
C SER A 87 -4.84 25.99 14.72
N GLY A 88 -3.85 25.49 14.00
CA GLY A 88 -3.23 24.21 14.29
C GLY A 88 -2.35 23.74 13.14
N ARG A 89 -1.78 22.56 13.31
CA ARG A 89 -0.98 21.92 12.28
C ARG A 89 -1.79 21.72 11.01
N SER A 90 -1.30 22.26 9.90
CA SER A 90 -2.00 22.24 8.62
C SER A 90 -1.12 21.86 7.44
N ILE A 91 -1.73 21.21 6.45
CA ILE A 91 -1.16 20.85 5.16
C ILE A 91 -2.02 21.56 4.10
N ASP A 92 -1.38 22.37 3.27
CA ASP A 92 -2.03 23.05 2.15
C ASP A 92 -2.12 22.09 0.95
N LEU A 93 -3.33 21.91 0.42
CA LEU A 93 -3.59 21.08 -0.74
C LEU A 93 -3.46 21.84 -2.06
N GLU A 94 -3.24 23.15 -2.02
CA GLU A 94 -3.06 24.06 -3.16
C GLU A 94 -4.22 24.00 -4.18
N GLY A 95 -5.45 23.87 -3.68
CA GLY A 95 -6.65 23.79 -4.50
C GLY A 95 -6.87 22.42 -5.16
N ARG A 96 -6.09 21.39 -4.84
CA ARG A 96 -6.24 20.06 -5.46
C ARG A 96 -7.54 19.37 -5.08
N LEU A 97 -7.99 18.49 -5.97
CA LEU A 97 -9.16 17.65 -5.74
C LEU A 97 -8.82 16.54 -4.74
N VAL A 98 -9.73 16.29 -3.80
CA VAL A 98 -9.63 15.23 -2.80
C VAL A 98 -10.89 14.38 -2.84
N THR A 99 -10.74 13.06 -2.86
CA THR A 99 -11.84 12.10 -2.76
C THR A 99 -11.56 11.12 -1.60
N PRO A 100 -12.55 10.34 -1.15
CA PRO A 100 -12.25 9.12 -0.39
C PRO A 100 -11.26 8.26 -1.17
N GLY A 101 -10.42 7.51 -0.46
CA GLY A 101 -9.54 6.54 -1.08
C GLY A 101 -10.39 5.49 -1.78
N LEU A 102 -9.94 5.04 -2.95
CA LEU A 102 -10.72 4.08 -3.74
C LEU A 102 -10.75 2.72 -3.04
N ILE A 103 -11.84 1.99 -3.29
CA ILE A 103 -12.09 0.66 -2.74
C ILE A 103 -12.34 -0.29 -3.91
N ASP A 104 -11.48 -1.27 -4.07
CA ASP A 104 -11.71 -2.37 -5.00
C ASP A 104 -12.25 -3.56 -4.21
N CYS A 105 -13.57 -3.77 -4.30
CA CYS A 105 -14.32 -4.68 -3.44
C CYS A 105 -14.37 -6.13 -3.93
N HIS A 106 -13.71 -6.45 -5.05
CA HIS A 106 -13.70 -7.79 -5.62
C HIS A 106 -12.42 -8.08 -6.41
N THR A 107 -11.48 -8.86 -5.85
CA THR A 107 -10.29 -9.31 -6.59
C THR A 107 -9.83 -10.72 -6.20
N HIS A 108 -9.11 -11.37 -7.12
CA HIS A 108 -8.35 -12.59 -6.88
C HIS A 108 -6.86 -12.33 -7.07
N LEU A 109 -6.33 -11.31 -6.39
CA LEU A 109 -4.98 -10.78 -6.63
C LEU A 109 -3.83 -11.79 -6.37
N VAL A 110 -4.03 -12.73 -5.45
CA VAL A 110 -3.05 -13.75 -5.08
C VAL A 110 -3.23 -15.00 -5.95
N PHE A 111 -2.28 -15.26 -6.85
CA PHE A 111 -2.25 -16.46 -7.69
C PHE A 111 -0.87 -16.72 -8.27
N GLY A 112 -0.54 -17.99 -8.47
CA GLY A 112 0.66 -18.44 -9.18
C GLY A 112 0.46 -18.52 -10.70
N GLY A 113 1.57 -18.47 -11.44
CA GLY A 113 1.57 -18.67 -12.90
C GLY A 113 0.93 -17.53 -13.71
N SER A 114 0.55 -17.84 -14.96
CA SER A 114 -0.08 -16.93 -15.92
C SER A 114 -0.93 -17.71 -16.92
N ARG A 115 -2.05 -17.13 -17.36
CA ARG A 115 -2.91 -17.70 -18.42
C ARG A 115 -2.81 -16.98 -19.75
N ALA A 116 -1.78 -16.15 -19.95
CA ALA A 116 -1.58 -15.42 -21.21
C ALA A 116 -1.42 -16.36 -22.43
N GLN A 117 -0.68 -17.46 -22.29
CA GLN A 117 -0.53 -18.46 -23.36
C GLN A 117 -1.86 -19.12 -23.72
N GLU A 118 -2.70 -19.39 -22.72
CA GLU A 118 -4.03 -19.92 -22.95
C GLU A 118 -4.89 -18.94 -23.76
N TRP A 119 -4.83 -17.65 -23.41
CA TRP A 119 -5.54 -16.61 -24.14
C TRP A 119 -5.06 -16.48 -25.59
N GLU A 120 -3.74 -16.53 -25.83
CA GLU A 120 -3.16 -16.58 -27.19
C GLU A 120 -3.67 -17.79 -27.99
N GLN A 121 -3.72 -18.97 -27.39
CA GLN A 121 -4.25 -20.17 -28.05
C GLN A 121 -5.72 -20.02 -28.43
N ARG A 122 -6.56 -19.48 -27.52
CA ARG A 122 -7.98 -19.23 -27.80
C ARG A 122 -8.15 -18.28 -29.00
N LEU A 123 -7.40 -17.19 -29.04
CA LEU A 123 -7.45 -16.22 -30.14
C LEU A 123 -6.95 -16.79 -31.47
N ASN A 124 -6.03 -17.75 -31.42
CA ASN A 124 -5.57 -18.50 -32.59
C ASN A 124 -6.50 -19.68 -32.98
N GLY A 125 -7.68 -19.79 -32.37
CA GLY A 125 -8.73 -20.75 -32.75
C GLY A 125 -8.64 -22.12 -32.10
N VAL A 126 -7.80 -22.32 -31.08
CA VAL A 126 -7.78 -23.57 -30.32
C VAL A 126 -9.05 -23.68 -29.48
N SER A 127 -9.76 -24.81 -29.58
CA SER A 127 -11.03 -25.01 -28.88
C SER A 127 -10.83 -25.08 -27.36
N TYR A 128 -11.84 -24.62 -26.61
CA TYR A 128 -11.86 -24.71 -25.15
C TYR A 128 -11.68 -26.16 -24.65
N GLN A 129 -12.26 -27.14 -25.34
CA GLN A 129 -12.11 -28.55 -25.01
C GLN A 129 -10.66 -29.01 -25.10
N THR A 130 -9.94 -28.63 -26.16
CA THR A 130 -8.52 -28.95 -26.33
C THR A 130 -7.66 -28.30 -25.24
N ILE A 131 -7.95 -27.04 -24.92
CA ILE A 131 -7.27 -26.29 -23.85
C ILE A 131 -7.53 -26.92 -22.48
N SER A 132 -8.77 -27.30 -22.19
CA SER A 132 -9.13 -27.94 -20.93
C SER A 132 -8.48 -29.34 -20.81
N ALA A 133 -8.47 -30.11 -21.90
CA ALA A 133 -7.85 -31.42 -21.96
C ALA A 133 -6.32 -31.37 -21.78
N SER A 134 -5.65 -30.28 -22.18
CA SER A 134 -4.22 -30.05 -21.88
C SER A 134 -3.97 -29.47 -20.48
N GLY A 135 -5.00 -29.41 -19.65
CA GLY A 135 -4.92 -28.93 -18.27
C GLY A 135 -5.02 -27.41 -18.11
N GLY A 136 -5.46 -26.67 -19.14
CA GLY A 136 -5.75 -25.24 -19.06
C GLY A 136 -6.95 -24.90 -18.16
N GLY A 137 -7.43 -23.66 -18.21
CA GLY A 137 -8.55 -23.24 -17.38
C GLY A 137 -8.14 -22.89 -15.95
N ILE A 138 -9.11 -22.83 -15.03
CA ILE A 138 -8.87 -22.56 -13.61
C ILE A 138 -7.87 -23.54 -12.98
N ASN A 139 -7.91 -24.82 -13.40
CA ASN A 139 -7.02 -25.86 -12.90
C ASN A 139 -5.53 -25.55 -13.16
N SER A 140 -5.20 -24.81 -14.22
CA SER A 140 -3.82 -24.37 -14.47
C SER A 140 -3.33 -23.41 -13.38
N THR A 141 -4.19 -22.47 -12.97
CA THR A 141 -3.91 -21.51 -11.90
C THR A 141 -3.89 -22.19 -10.54
N VAL A 142 -4.79 -23.16 -10.30
CA VAL A 142 -4.79 -23.96 -9.07
C VAL A 142 -3.46 -24.68 -8.90
N ARG A 143 -3.00 -25.43 -9.92
CA ARG A 143 -1.71 -26.12 -9.87
C ARG A 143 -0.56 -25.15 -9.61
N ALA A 144 -0.46 -24.07 -10.40
CA ALA A 144 0.60 -23.08 -10.23
C ALA A 144 0.59 -22.42 -8.84
N THR A 145 -0.59 -22.19 -8.26
CA THR A 145 -0.73 -21.60 -6.92
C THR A 145 -0.39 -22.60 -5.82
N ARG A 146 -0.76 -23.89 -5.98
CA ARG A 146 -0.38 -24.97 -5.06
C ARG A 146 1.14 -25.18 -5.06
N ASP A 147 1.76 -25.19 -6.23
CA ASP A 147 3.20 -25.43 -6.42
C ASP A 147 4.07 -24.26 -5.94
N SER A 148 3.52 -23.04 -5.92
CA SER A 148 4.22 -21.85 -5.42
C SER A 148 4.33 -21.85 -3.89
N SER A 149 5.48 -21.48 -3.35
CA SER A 149 5.65 -21.15 -1.94
C SER A 149 4.91 -19.86 -1.55
N GLU A 150 4.72 -19.65 -0.25
CA GLU A 150 4.11 -18.42 0.27
C GLU A 150 4.89 -17.16 -0.14
N ALA A 151 6.23 -17.22 -0.07
CA ALA A 151 7.12 -16.13 -0.46
C ALA A 151 7.07 -15.82 -1.97
N GLU A 152 6.96 -16.84 -2.82
CA GLU A 152 6.81 -16.65 -4.27
C GLU A 152 5.47 -16.01 -4.61
N LEU A 153 4.37 -16.45 -3.99
CA LEU A 153 3.05 -15.83 -4.17
C LEU A 153 3.04 -14.38 -3.72
N LEU A 154 3.68 -14.06 -2.59
CA LEU A 154 3.84 -12.69 -2.12
C LEU A 154 4.60 -11.84 -3.14
N ALA A 155 5.75 -12.32 -3.63
CA ALA A 155 6.57 -11.63 -4.62
C ALA A 155 5.83 -11.41 -5.94
N LEU A 156 4.99 -12.37 -6.37
CA LEU A 156 4.17 -12.25 -7.58
C LEU A 156 3.01 -11.26 -7.41
N ALA A 157 2.40 -11.21 -6.22
CA ALA A 157 1.25 -10.36 -5.94
C ALA A 157 1.62 -8.90 -5.64
N GLN A 158 2.80 -8.65 -5.07
CA GLN A 158 3.31 -7.31 -4.74
C GLN A 158 3.22 -6.31 -5.93
N PRO A 159 3.81 -6.58 -7.11
CA PRO A 159 3.72 -5.64 -8.24
C PRO A 159 2.31 -5.49 -8.81
N ARG A 160 1.39 -6.42 -8.52
CA ARG A 160 -0.03 -6.32 -8.90
C ARG A 160 -0.75 -5.33 -7.99
N LEU A 161 -0.53 -5.46 -6.67
CA LEU A 161 -1.06 -4.52 -5.67
C LEU A 161 -0.55 -3.10 -5.92
N GLU A 162 0.74 -2.93 -6.18
CA GLU A 162 1.36 -1.61 -6.43
C GLU A 162 0.70 -0.84 -7.59
N ARG A 163 0.10 -1.53 -8.57
CA ARG A 163 -0.64 -0.87 -9.67
C ARG A 163 -1.95 -0.28 -9.17
N LEU A 164 -2.70 -1.02 -8.34
CA LEU A 164 -3.94 -0.55 -7.72
C LEU A 164 -3.67 0.60 -6.74
N LEU A 165 -2.61 0.49 -5.92
CA LEU A 165 -2.23 1.55 -4.98
C LEU A 165 -1.89 2.87 -5.69
N ARG A 166 -1.24 2.78 -6.86
CA ARG A 166 -0.93 3.94 -7.72
C ARG A 166 -2.18 4.61 -8.29
N GLU A 167 -3.30 3.91 -8.38
CA GLU A 167 -4.59 4.48 -8.76
C GLU A 167 -5.37 5.01 -7.54
N GLY A 168 -4.76 5.10 -6.36
CA GLY A 168 -5.42 5.64 -5.18
C GLY A 168 -6.31 4.63 -4.44
N VAL A 169 -6.18 3.33 -4.73
CA VAL A 169 -6.83 2.28 -3.93
C VAL A 169 -6.21 2.23 -2.53
N THR A 170 -7.07 2.34 -1.52
CA THR A 170 -6.67 2.32 -0.09
C THR A 170 -7.29 1.15 0.67
N THR A 171 -8.31 0.51 0.11
CA THR A 171 -8.97 -0.67 0.65
C THR A 171 -9.19 -1.67 -0.47
N LEU A 172 -8.81 -2.92 -0.25
CA LEU A 172 -8.86 -3.98 -1.24
C LEU A 172 -9.49 -5.23 -0.64
N GLU A 173 -10.41 -5.84 -1.38
CA GLU A 173 -10.82 -7.22 -1.11
C GLU A 173 -9.89 -8.19 -1.86
N ILE A 174 -9.38 -9.21 -1.16
CA ILE A 174 -8.61 -10.29 -1.78
C ILE A 174 -9.26 -11.62 -1.40
N LYS A 175 -9.67 -12.37 -2.42
CA LYS A 175 -10.24 -13.71 -2.29
C LYS A 175 -9.16 -14.79 -2.39
N SER A 176 -9.38 -15.90 -1.69
CA SER A 176 -8.67 -17.16 -1.95
C SER A 176 -9.27 -17.87 -3.19
N GLY A 177 -9.33 -19.21 -3.22
CA GLY A 177 -10.05 -19.96 -4.25
C GLY A 177 -9.19 -20.46 -5.42
N TYR A 178 -7.87 -20.31 -5.35
CA TYR A 178 -6.92 -21.04 -6.21
C TYR A 178 -6.13 -22.10 -5.44
N GLY A 179 -6.49 -22.37 -4.17
CA GLY A 179 -5.95 -23.47 -3.40
C GLY A 179 -6.83 -24.72 -3.50
N LEU A 180 -8.14 -24.56 -3.31
CA LEU A 180 -9.14 -25.65 -3.31
C LEU A 180 -8.81 -26.81 -2.35
N ASP A 181 -8.02 -26.54 -1.32
CA ASP A 181 -7.69 -27.42 -0.21
C ASP A 181 -7.29 -26.58 1.01
N LEU A 182 -7.33 -27.17 2.21
CA LEU A 182 -7.06 -26.42 3.44
C LEU A 182 -5.66 -25.77 3.46
N PRO A 183 -4.54 -26.47 3.16
CA PRO A 183 -3.21 -25.86 3.20
C PRO A 183 -3.05 -24.66 2.26
N ASN A 184 -3.56 -24.74 1.04
CA ASN A 184 -3.32 -23.72 0.03
C ASN A 184 -4.30 -22.54 0.15
N GLU A 185 -5.54 -22.77 0.58
CA GLU A 185 -6.46 -21.67 0.94
C GLU A 185 -5.89 -20.86 2.12
N ARG A 186 -5.35 -21.53 3.14
CA ARG A 186 -4.62 -20.90 4.25
C ARG A 186 -3.44 -20.06 3.74
N LYS A 187 -2.61 -20.63 2.88
CA LYS A 187 -1.42 -19.98 2.29
C LYS A 187 -1.81 -18.69 1.58
N MET A 188 -2.86 -18.71 0.75
CA MET A 188 -3.33 -17.52 0.03
C MET A 188 -3.80 -16.42 0.97
N LEU A 189 -4.58 -16.75 2.01
CA LEU A 189 -5.08 -15.77 2.99
C LEU A 189 -3.93 -15.14 3.79
N ARG A 190 -2.89 -15.93 4.14
CA ARG A 190 -1.67 -15.41 4.79
C ARG A 190 -0.90 -14.46 3.89
N VAL A 191 -0.78 -14.75 2.59
CA VAL A 191 -0.16 -13.85 1.61
C VAL A 191 -0.96 -12.56 1.50
N ALA A 192 -2.29 -12.63 1.41
CA ALA A 192 -3.15 -11.46 1.37
C ALA A 192 -2.91 -10.55 2.60
N ARG A 193 -2.80 -11.14 3.79
CA ARG A 193 -2.49 -10.40 5.02
C ARG A 193 -1.11 -9.74 4.98
N GLN A 194 -0.08 -10.47 4.55
CA GLN A 194 1.29 -9.93 4.42
C GLN A 194 1.35 -8.75 3.44
N LEU A 195 0.66 -8.85 2.30
CA LEU A 195 0.55 -7.74 1.35
C LEU A 195 -0.04 -6.49 2.00
N ALA A 196 -1.12 -6.65 2.77
CA ALA A 196 -1.78 -5.56 3.45
C ALA A 196 -0.86 -4.89 4.48
N ASP A 197 -0.21 -5.69 5.32
CA ASP A 197 0.64 -5.23 6.40
C ASP A 197 1.93 -4.58 5.85
N HIS A 198 2.54 -5.11 4.78
CA HIS A 198 3.74 -4.53 4.16
C HIS A 198 3.50 -3.20 3.44
N ASN A 199 2.29 -2.98 2.92
CA ASN A 199 1.98 -1.82 2.08
C ASN A 199 1.13 -0.76 2.80
N GLY A 200 0.68 -1.05 4.03
CA GLY A 200 -0.22 -0.17 4.77
C GLY A 200 -1.54 0.05 4.03
N VAL A 201 -2.08 -0.99 3.36
CA VAL A 201 -3.40 -0.98 2.71
C VAL A 201 -4.40 -1.73 3.58
N GLU A 202 -5.66 -1.33 3.56
CA GLU A 202 -6.70 -2.05 4.27
C GLU A 202 -7.19 -3.26 3.48
N LEU A 203 -7.32 -4.41 4.17
CA LEU A 203 -7.68 -5.69 3.56
C LEU A 203 -9.04 -6.16 4.03
N SER A 204 -9.90 -6.51 3.07
CA SER A 204 -11.03 -7.44 3.28
C SER A 204 -10.62 -8.82 2.75
N ALA A 205 -10.26 -9.75 3.62
CA ALA A 205 -9.92 -11.11 3.20
C ALA A 205 -11.19 -11.96 3.08
N THR A 206 -11.33 -12.66 1.96
CA THR A 206 -12.53 -13.48 1.66
C THR A 206 -12.11 -14.93 1.38
N LEU A 207 -12.74 -15.88 2.07
CA LEU A 207 -12.58 -17.30 1.76
C LEU A 207 -13.46 -17.68 0.57
N LEU A 208 -12.85 -18.18 -0.51
CA LEU A 208 -13.55 -18.66 -1.71
C LEU A 208 -13.14 -20.11 -2.03
N SER A 209 -13.13 -21.01 -1.05
CA SER A 209 -12.81 -22.41 -1.34
C SER A 209 -13.84 -23.06 -2.29
N ALA A 210 -15.09 -22.63 -2.26
CA ALA A 210 -16.11 -23.04 -3.22
C ALA A 210 -16.03 -22.24 -4.55
N HIS A 211 -14.82 -22.16 -5.13
CA HIS A 211 -14.59 -21.54 -6.45
C HIS A 211 -14.78 -22.52 -7.60
N ALA A 212 -14.27 -23.74 -7.43
CA ALA A 212 -14.39 -24.84 -8.38
C ALA A 212 -14.21 -26.17 -7.65
N THR A 213 -14.65 -27.26 -8.28
CA THR A 213 -14.38 -28.60 -7.75
C THR A 213 -12.93 -28.99 -8.09
N PRO A 214 -12.08 -29.31 -7.10
CA PRO A 214 -10.70 -29.68 -7.36
C PRO A 214 -10.59 -31.08 -8.03
N PRO A 215 -9.47 -31.39 -8.70
CA PRO A 215 -9.30 -32.66 -9.41
C PRO A 215 -9.50 -33.91 -8.53
N GLU A 216 -9.15 -33.84 -7.25
CA GLU A 216 -9.29 -34.95 -6.29
C GLU A 216 -10.76 -35.30 -5.98
N TYR A 217 -11.69 -34.39 -6.28
CA TYR A 217 -13.14 -34.54 -6.09
C TYR A 217 -13.90 -34.55 -7.42
N GLN A 218 -13.23 -34.88 -8.54
CA GLN A 218 -13.89 -34.97 -9.83
C GLN A 218 -15.04 -35.99 -9.79
N GLY A 219 -16.26 -35.54 -10.05
CA GLY A 219 -17.47 -36.36 -9.95
C GLY A 219 -18.09 -36.45 -8.55
N ASP A 220 -17.49 -35.81 -7.54
CA ASP A 220 -17.98 -35.74 -6.15
C ASP A 220 -17.92 -34.31 -5.59
N ALA A 221 -18.61 -33.39 -6.27
CA ALA A 221 -18.71 -32.00 -5.83
C ALA A 221 -19.36 -31.87 -4.44
N ASP A 222 -20.30 -32.77 -4.09
CA ASP A 222 -20.96 -32.76 -2.78
C ASP A 222 -20.00 -33.16 -1.65
N GLY A 223 -19.11 -34.13 -1.88
CA GLY A 223 -18.03 -34.48 -0.97
C GLY A 223 -17.06 -33.30 -0.77
N TYR A 224 -16.73 -32.56 -1.84
CA TYR A 224 -15.90 -31.36 -1.71
C TYR A 224 -16.59 -30.27 -0.88
N ILE A 225 -17.89 -30.02 -1.11
CA ILE A 225 -18.65 -29.05 -0.29
C ILE A 225 -18.72 -29.49 1.17
N THR A 226 -18.82 -30.78 1.46
CA THR A 226 -18.69 -31.30 2.83
C THR A 226 -17.33 -30.92 3.44
N LEU A 227 -16.22 -31.12 2.71
CA LEU A 227 -14.89 -30.70 3.17
C LEU A 227 -14.81 -29.19 3.42
N VAL A 228 -15.38 -28.37 2.53
CA VAL A 228 -15.41 -26.91 2.70
C VAL A 228 -16.15 -26.53 3.98
N CYS A 229 -17.37 -27.04 4.17
CA CYS A 229 -18.25 -26.68 5.28
C CYS A 229 -17.74 -27.21 6.63
N GLU A 230 -17.26 -28.45 6.68
CA GLU A 230 -16.95 -29.13 7.94
C GLU A 230 -15.49 -28.99 8.36
N THR A 231 -14.59 -28.67 7.43
CA THR A 231 -13.14 -28.60 7.70
C THR A 231 -12.54 -27.25 7.34
N ILE A 232 -12.61 -26.82 6.08
CA ILE A 232 -11.84 -25.65 5.60
C ILE A 232 -12.33 -24.36 6.26
N LEU A 233 -13.62 -24.08 6.11
CA LEU A 233 -14.27 -22.87 6.61
C LEU A 233 -14.11 -22.72 8.14
N PRO A 234 -14.49 -23.71 8.98
CA PRO A 234 -14.37 -23.56 10.43
C PRO A 234 -12.91 -23.45 10.89
N THR A 235 -11.98 -24.19 10.28
CA THR A 235 -10.56 -24.14 10.67
C THR A 235 -9.96 -22.76 10.39
N LEU A 236 -10.15 -22.23 9.18
CA LEU A 236 -9.57 -20.95 8.79
C LEU A 236 -10.26 -19.76 9.48
N TRP A 237 -11.53 -19.91 9.86
CA TRP A 237 -12.24 -18.93 10.68
C TRP A 237 -11.66 -18.85 12.09
N GLN A 238 -11.38 -20.01 12.72
CA GLN A 238 -10.72 -20.06 14.03
C GLN A 238 -9.30 -19.47 14.00
N GLU A 239 -8.60 -19.57 12.87
CA GLU A 239 -7.30 -18.93 12.66
C GLU A 239 -7.40 -17.40 12.41
N GLY A 240 -8.61 -16.84 12.24
CA GLY A 240 -8.83 -15.42 12.03
C GLY A 240 -8.30 -14.89 10.69
N LEU A 241 -8.30 -15.73 9.64
CA LEU A 241 -7.64 -15.42 8.37
C LEU A 241 -8.51 -14.69 7.33
N PHE A 242 -9.82 -14.64 7.54
CA PHE A 242 -10.78 -13.99 6.63
C PHE A 242 -11.94 -13.38 7.40
N GLU A 243 -12.71 -12.51 6.74
CA GLU A 243 -13.87 -11.81 7.34
C GLU A 243 -15.19 -12.06 6.59
N SER A 244 -15.15 -12.67 5.41
CA SER A 244 -16.34 -13.11 4.68
C SER A 244 -16.10 -14.39 3.86
N VAL A 245 -17.16 -15.11 3.53
CA VAL A 245 -17.11 -16.28 2.63
C VAL A 245 -17.81 -15.98 1.31
N ASP A 246 -17.30 -16.57 0.24
CA ASP A 246 -17.80 -16.43 -1.12
C ASP A 246 -17.97 -17.82 -1.77
N VAL A 247 -18.80 -17.89 -2.81
CA VAL A 247 -19.10 -19.11 -3.57
C VAL A 247 -19.29 -18.75 -5.04
N PHE A 248 -18.81 -19.62 -5.93
CA PHE A 248 -19.14 -19.58 -7.36
C PHE A 248 -20.38 -20.43 -7.65
N CYS A 249 -21.55 -19.79 -7.65
CA CYS A 249 -22.84 -20.43 -7.90
C CYS A 249 -23.21 -20.31 -9.38
N GLU A 250 -22.85 -21.33 -10.16
CA GLU A 250 -23.00 -21.35 -11.61
C GLU A 250 -23.11 -22.80 -12.12
N ASN A 251 -23.62 -22.99 -13.33
CA ASN A 251 -23.81 -24.32 -13.94
C ASN A 251 -22.48 -25.09 -14.15
N VAL A 252 -21.37 -24.38 -14.27
CA VAL A 252 -20.00 -24.91 -14.35
C VAL A 252 -19.26 -24.84 -13.01
N GLY A 253 -19.91 -24.30 -11.97
CA GLY A 253 -19.40 -24.17 -10.61
C GLY A 253 -20.20 -25.05 -9.64
N PHE A 254 -20.81 -24.42 -8.63
CA PHE A 254 -21.68 -25.09 -7.66
C PHE A 254 -23.16 -24.74 -7.86
N SER A 255 -24.03 -25.71 -7.58
CA SER A 255 -25.48 -25.51 -7.62
C SER A 255 -25.97 -24.57 -6.49
N PRO A 256 -27.19 -24.02 -6.59
CA PRO A 256 -27.81 -23.28 -5.49
C PRO A 256 -27.90 -24.09 -4.18
N GLN A 257 -28.17 -25.40 -4.27
CA GLN A 257 -28.26 -26.28 -3.10
C GLN A 257 -26.90 -26.45 -2.42
N GLN A 258 -25.82 -26.61 -3.19
CA GLN A 258 -24.46 -26.68 -2.68
C GLN A 258 -24.01 -25.35 -2.08
N THR A 259 -24.33 -24.24 -2.75
CA THR A 259 -24.07 -22.89 -2.26
C THR A 259 -24.77 -22.64 -0.92
N GLU A 260 -26.03 -23.06 -0.81
CA GLU A 260 -26.81 -22.91 0.42
C GLU A 260 -26.19 -23.68 1.59
N ARG A 261 -25.59 -24.86 1.36
CA ARG A 261 -24.85 -25.58 2.42
C ARG A 261 -23.67 -24.76 2.97
N VAL A 262 -22.93 -24.09 2.10
CA VAL A 262 -21.81 -23.22 2.51
C VAL A 262 -22.32 -22.00 3.29
N PHE A 263 -23.40 -21.36 2.82
CA PHE A 263 -24.00 -20.23 3.52
C PHE A 263 -24.59 -20.60 4.87
N GLN A 264 -25.19 -21.79 5.01
CA GLN A 264 -25.65 -22.31 6.30
C GLN A 264 -24.49 -22.52 7.28
N ALA A 265 -23.37 -23.09 6.81
CA ALA A 265 -22.17 -23.28 7.64
C ALA A 265 -21.57 -21.93 8.08
N ALA A 266 -21.50 -20.95 7.18
CA ALA A 266 -21.03 -19.61 7.47
C ALA A 266 -21.94 -18.87 8.46
N GLN A 267 -23.26 -18.92 8.24
CA GLN A 267 -24.25 -18.31 9.13
C GLN A 267 -24.19 -18.91 10.54
N ALA A 268 -24.01 -20.23 10.67
CA ALA A 268 -23.84 -20.88 11.96
C ALA A 268 -22.63 -20.38 12.77
N LEU A 269 -21.63 -19.82 12.07
CA LEU A 269 -20.42 -19.21 12.67
C LEU A 269 -20.48 -17.68 12.72
N GLY A 270 -21.58 -17.06 12.28
CA GLY A 270 -21.75 -15.61 12.22
C GLY A 270 -20.90 -14.92 11.15
N ILE A 271 -20.49 -15.65 10.11
CA ILE A 271 -19.62 -15.15 9.04
C ILE A 271 -20.49 -14.53 7.93
N PRO A 272 -20.23 -13.26 7.53
CA PRO A 272 -20.87 -12.65 6.37
C PRO A 272 -20.63 -13.43 5.08
N VAL A 273 -21.64 -13.48 4.22
CA VAL A 273 -21.59 -14.17 2.92
C VAL A 273 -21.62 -13.19 1.75
N LYS A 274 -21.10 -13.62 0.61
CA LYS A 274 -21.20 -12.99 -0.71
C LYS A 274 -21.21 -14.10 -1.76
N GLY A 275 -21.45 -13.77 -3.03
CA GLY A 275 -21.52 -14.78 -4.08
C GLY A 275 -21.24 -14.25 -5.47
N HIS A 276 -20.45 -15.00 -6.23
CA HIS A 276 -20.41 -14.92 -7.68
C HIS A 276 -21.64 -15.63 -8.23
N VAL A 277 -22.55 -14.87 -8.83
CA VAL A 277 -23.87 -15.36 -9.22
C VAL A 277 -24.30 -14.76 -10.54
N GLU A 278 -25.08 -15.53 -11.29
CA GLU A 278 -25.71 -15.10 -12.53
C GLU A 278 -24.74 -14.54 -13.59
N GLN A 279 -23.50 -15.02 -13.60
CA GLN A 279 -22.48 -14.57 -14.56
C GLN A 279 -22.74 -15.12 -15.97
N LEU A 280 -23.04 -16.42 -16.06
CA LEU A 280 -23.18 -17.16 -17.32
C LEU A 280 -24.60 -17.71 -17.50
N SER A 281 -25.32 -17.96 -16.41
CA SER A 281 -26.72 -18.40 -16.46
C SER A 281 -27.51 -17.96 -15.24
N SER A 282 -28.84 -17.91 -15.34
CA SER A 282 -29.72 -17.55 -14.22
C SER A 282 -30.10 -18.79 -13.40
N LEU A 283 -29.54 -18.94 -12.21
CA LEU A 283 -29.81 -20.06 -11.28
C LEU A 283 -30.57 -19.67 -10.01
N GLY A 284 -30.75 -18.38 -9.75
CA GLY A 284 -31.37 -17.89 -8.53
C GLY A 284 -30.38 -17.72 -7.36
N GLY A 285 -29.08 -17.68 -7.65
CA GLY A 285 -28.00 -17.41 -6.73
C GLY A 285 -28.11 -16.01 -6.10
N ALA A 286 -28.51 -14.97 -6.85
CA ALA A 286 -28.67 -13.63 -6.29
C ALA A 286 -29.80 -13.56 -5.24
N GLN A 287 -30.91 -14.26 -5.49
CA GLN A 287 -31.99 -14.44 -4.51
C GLN A 287 -31.47 -15.19 -3.28
N LEU A 288 -30.68 -16.26 -3.49
CA LEU A 288 -30.08 -17.03 -2.40
C LEU A 288 -29.15 -16.16 -1.53
N VAL A 289 -28.21 -15.42 -2.12
CA VAL A 289 -27.34 -14.47 -1.40
C VAL A 289 -28.18 -13.48 -0.59
N SER A 290 -29.25 -12.94 -1.19
CA SER A 290 -30.15 -11.99 -0.54
C SER A 290 -30.90 -12.60 0.65
N ARG A 291 -31.32 -13.87 0.58
CA ARG A 291 -31.96 -14.58 1.72
C ARG A 291 -31.06 -14.70 2.94
N TYR A 292 -29.74 -14.75 2.73
CA TYR A 292 -28.74 -14.79 3.81
C TYR A 292 -28.20 -13.41 4.18
N HIS A 293 -28.84 -12.32 3.71
CA HIS A 293 -28.38 -10.95 3.89
C HIS A 293 -26.91 -10.76 3.47
N GLY A 294 -26.51 -11.43 2.39
CA GLY A 294 -25.14 -11.35 1.88
C GLY A 294 -24.74 -9.93 1.51
N LEU A 295 -23.46 -9.62 1.69
CA LEU A 295 -22.90 -8.29 1.48
C LEU A 295 -23.03 -7.84 0.02
N SER A 296 -22.70 -8.74 -0.92
CA SER A 296 -22.78 -8.47 -2.35
C SER A 296 -23.11 -9.73 -3.16
N ALA A 297 -23.78 -9.50 -4.29
CA ALA A 297 -23.94 -10.43 -5.39
C ALA A 297 -23.18 -9.88 -6.60
N ASP A 298 -22.26 -10.67 -7.12
CA ASP A 298 -21.19 -10.22 -8.00
C ASP A 298 -21.39 -10.82 -9.40
N HIS A 299 -20.96 -10.12 -10.47
CA HIS A 299 -21.21 -10.39 -11.91
C HIS A 299 -22.60 -9.97 -12.41
N ILE A 300 -23.64 -10.75 -12.11
CA ILE A 300 -25.06 -10.45 -12.32
C ILE A 300 -25.54 -10.15 -13.76
N GLU A 301 -24.84 -10.61 -14.81
CA GLU A 301 -25.25 -10.46 -16.22
C GLU A 301 -26.65 -11.05 -16.50
N TYR A 302 -26.98 -12.17 -15.88
CA TYR A 302 -28.23 -12.90 -16.05
C TYR A 302 -29.25 -12.67 -14.92
N LEU A 303 -29.01 -11.68 -14.06
CA LEU A 303 -29.90 -11.35 -12.95
C LEU A 303 -31.33 -11.02 -13.43
N THR A 304 -32.33 -11.62 -12.76
CA THR A 304 -33.75 -11.41 -13.04
C THR A 304 -34.33 -10.26 -12.20
N GLU A 305 -35.51 -9.76 -12.56
CA GLU A 305 -36.19 -8.70 -11.77
C GLU A 305 -36.54 -9.19 -10.36
N GLU A 306 -36.87 -10.47 -10.18
CA GLU A 306 -37.07 -11.06 -8.85
C GLU A 306 -35.79 -11.06 -8.03
N GLY A 307 -34.64 -11.29 -8.67
CA GLY A 307 -33.33 -11.18 -8.02
C GLY A 307 -33.02 -9.74 -7.60
N VAL A 308 -33.28 -8.76 -8.48
CA VAL A 308 -33.13 -7.33 -8.17
C VAL A 308 -34.01 -6.94 -6.98
N ALA A 309 -35.27 -7.38 -6.95
CA ALA A 309 -36.19 -7.11 -5.85
C ALA A 309 -35.67 -7.70 -4.53
N ALA A 310 -35.20 -8.96 -4.54
CA ALA A 310 -34.62 -9.60 -3.36
C ALA A 310 -33.39 -8.84 -2.82
N MET A 311 -32.50 -8.38 -3.71
CA MET A 311 -31.32 -7.59 -3.33
C MET A 311 -31.71 -6.25 -2.69
N ARG A 312 -32.77 -5.60 -3.23
CA ARG A 312 -33.28 -4.35 -2.66
C ARG A 312 -33.82 -4.54 -1.25
N GLU A 313 -34.53 -5.64 -1.02
CA GLU A 313 -35.13 -5.99 0.27
C GLU A 313 -34.06 -6.36 1.31
N SER A 314 -33.07 -7.17 0.94
CA SER A 314 -32.00 -7.61 1.85
C SER A 314 -30.96 -6.52 2.12
N GLY A 315 -30.81 -5.57 1.19
CA GLY A 315 -29.76 -4.57 1.19
C GLY A 315 -28.42 -5.05 0.59
N THR A 316 -28.42 -6.20 -0.09
CA THR A 316 -27.28 -6.77 -0.82
C THR A 316 -26.85 -5.84 -1.96
N VAL A 317 -25.54 -5.61 -2.09
CA VAL A 317 -24.96 -4.76 -3.14
C VAL A 317 -24.83 -5.54 -4.46
N ALA A 318 -25.10 -4.88 -5.58
CA ALA A 318 -24.79 -5.39 -6.92
C ALA A 318 -23.35 -5.03 -7.29
N ALA A 319 -22.43 -5.99 -7.32
CA ALA A 319 -21.04 -5.75 -7.72
C ALA A 319 -20.87 -6.03 -9.22
N LEU A 320 -20.71 -4.96 -10.00
CA LEU A 320 -20.53 -5.00 -11.45
C LEU A 320 -19.05 -5.21 -11.80
N LEU A 321 -18.76 -6.20 -12.65
CA LEU A 321 -17.40 -6.64 -12.98
C LEU A 321 -17.12 -6.47 -14.49
N PRO A 322 -16.99 -5.22 -14.97
CA PRO A 322 -16.94 -4.93 -16.41
C PRO A 322 -15.68 -5.46 -17.11
N GLY A 323 -14.59 -5.68 -16.37
CA GLY A 323 -13.36 -6.27 -16.91
C GLY A 323 -13.57 -7.71 -17.38
N ALA A 324 -14.30 -8.52 -16.60
CA ALA A 324 -14.64 -9.89 -16.95
C ALA A 324 -15.57 -9.94 -18.17
N PHE A 325 -16.63 -9.13 -18.15
CA PHE A 325 -17.54 -8.95 -19.28
C PHE A 325 -16.78 -8.61 -20.58
N TYR A 326 -15.86 -7.64 -20.50
CA TYR A 326 -15.05 -7.21 -21.64
C TYR A 326 -14.14 -8.34 -22.16
N PHE A 327 -13.35 -8.96 -21.28
CA PHE A 327 -12.33 -9.92 -21.68
C PHE A 327 -12.91 -11.24 -22.18
N LEU A 328 -14.06 -11.66 -21.63
CA LEU A 328 -14.81 -12.84 -22.09
C LEU A 328 -15.60 -12.55 -23.37
N ASN A 329 -15.64 -11.30 -23.83
CA ASN A 329 -16.45 -10.85 -24.97
C ASN A 329 -17.93 -11.24 -24.80
N GLU A 330 -18.45 -11.09 -23.58
CA GLU A 330 -19.84 -11.32 -23.28
C GLU A 330 -20.71 -10.23 -23.95
N THR A 331 -21.93 -10.59 -24.31
CA THR A 331 -22.91 -9.72 -24.96
C THR A 331 -24.09 -9.41 -24.05
N ARG A 332 -24.38 -10.28 -23.07
CA ARG A 332 -25.41 -10.09 -22.07
C ARG A 332 -24.92 -9.12 -21.00
N LYS A 333 -25.53 -7.94 -20.92
CA LYS A 333 -25.22 -6.92 -19.91
C LYS A 333 -25.99 -7.18 -18.61
N PRO A 334 -25.42 -6.82 -17.44
CA PRO A 334 -26.17 -6.78 -16.19
C PRO A 334 -27.33 -5.77 -16.27
N PRO A 335 -28.44 -5.98 -15.53
CA PRO A 335 -29.66 -5.21 -15.69
C PRO A 335 -29.62 -3.86 -14.96
N VAL A 336 -28.69 -2.98 -15.34
CA VAL A 336 -28.44 -1.67 -14.69
C VAL A 336 -29.70 -0.82 -14.54
N GLU A 337 -30.56 -0.75 -15.56
CA GLU A 337 -31.81 0.03 -15.48
C GLU A 337 -32.78 -0.52 -14.43
N LEU A 338 -32.83 -1.83 -14.24
CA LEU A 338 -33.63 -2.43 -13.16
C LEU A 338 -33.00 -2.12 -11.80
N LEU A 339 -31.68 -2.26 -11.67
CA LEU A 339 -30.97 -1.91 -10.42
C LEU A 339 -31.24 -0.45 -10.01
N ARG A 340 -31.20 0.49 -10.97
CA ARG A 340 -31.58 1.89 -10.76
C ARG A 340 -33.03 2.05 -10.34
N LYS A 341 -33.97 1.44 -11.08
CA LYS A 341 -35.42 1.50 -10.79
C LYS A 341 -35.72 1.04 -9.36
N TYR A 342 -35.07 -0.01 -8.90
CA TYR A 342 -35.25 -0.55 -7.54
C TYR A 342 -34.36 0.11 -6.49
N GLN A 343 -33.44 1.00 -6.89
CA GLN A 343 -32.46 1.66 -6.02
C GLN A 343 -31.52 0.65 -5.31
N VAL A 344 -31.11 -0.40 -6.02
CA VAL A 344 -30.07 -1.31 -5.54
C VAL A 344 -28.70 -0.62 -5.66
N PRO A 345 -27.88 -0.56 -4.59
CA PRO A 345 -26.54 -0.01 -4.67
C PRO A 345 -25.68 -0.81 -5.66
N MET A 346 -25.02 -0.12 -6.58
CA MET A 346 -24.14 -0.73 -7.58
C MET A 346 -22.68 -0.41 -7.24
N ALA A 347 -21.90 -1.42 -6.88
CA ALA A 347 -20.45 -1.34 -6.76
C ALA A 347 -19.78 -1.65 -8.11
N VAL A 348 -18.56 -1.16 -8.30
CA VAL A 348 -17.72 -1.49 -9.45
C VAL A 348 -16.38 -1.99 -8.92
N ALA A 349 -15.87 -3.08 -9.48
CA ALA A 349 -14.60 -3.67 -9.08
C ALA A 349 -13.84 -4.21 -10.29
N THR A 350 -12.55 -4.48 -10.11
CA THR A 350 -11.70 -4.94 -11.21
C THR A 350 -11.94 -6.39 -11.58
N ASP A 351 -12.39 -7.21 -10.61
CA ASP A 351 -12.30 -8.66 -10.70
C ASP A 351 -10.87 -9.10 -11.04
N PHE A 352 -9.84 -8.43 -10.51
CA PHE A 352 -8.50 -8.69 -11.01
C PHE A 352 -8.07 -10.15 -10.73
N ASN A 353 -7.97 -10.94 -11.79
CA ASN A 353 -7.73 -12.38 -11.75
C ASN A 353 -7.03 -12.85 -13.05
N PRO A 354 -6.35 -14.01 -13.05
CA PRO A 354 -5.56 -14.46 -14.20
C PRO A 354 -6.38 -14.91 -15.41
N GLY A 355 -7.65 -15.27 -15.22
CA GLY A 355 -8.43 -16.03 -16.19
C GLY A 355 -9.44 -15.22 -16.99
N THR A 356 -10.16 -14.32 -16.33
CA THR A 356 -11.32 -13.62 -16.88
C THR A 356 -11.18 -12.12 -16.81
N SER A 357 -10.39 -11.53 -15.90
CA SER A 357 -10.15 -10.08 -15.88
C SER A 357 -8.71 -9.75 -15.46
N PRO A 358 -7.72 -9.88 -16.37
CA PRO A 358 -6.32 -9.62 -16.07
C PRO A 358 -5.96 -8.11 -16.05
N PHE A 359 -6.89 -7.26 -15.58
CA PHE A 359 -6.73 -5.80 -15.54
C PHE A 359 -6.56 -5.28 -14.11
N ALA A 360 -5.32 -4.97 -13.71
CA ALA A 360 -5.04 -4.33 -12.42
C ALA A 360 -5.21 -2.80 -12.51
N SER A 361 -6.42 -2.34 -12.88
CA SER A 361 -6.77 -0.92 -13.00
C SER A 361 -8.25 -0.72 -12.68
N LEU A 362 -8.53 -0.08 -11.54
CA LEU A 362 -9.86 0.28 -11.11
C LEU A 362 -10.41 1.47 -11.91
N HIS A 363 -9.54 2.40 -12.33
CA HIS A 363 -9.93 3.47 -13.25
C HIS A 363 -10.45 2.90 -14.58
N LEU A 364 -9.78 1.88 -15.12
CA LEU A 364 -10.25 1.20 -16.33
C LEU A 364 -11.59 0.50 -16.08
N ALA A 365 -11.78 -0.14 -14.94
CA ALA A 365 -13.07 -0.75 -14.58
C ALA A 365 -14.19 0.30 -14.50
N MET A 366 -13.95 1.47 -13.89
CA MET A 366 -14.92 2.59 -13.87
C MET A 366 -15.30 3.05 -15.28
N ASN A 367 -14.31 3.22 -16.16
CA ASN A 367 -14.54 3.58 -17.55
C ASN A 367 -15.36 2.52 -18.28
N MET A 368 -14.98 1.24 -18.16
CA MET A 368 -15.71 0.14 -18.79
C MET A 368 -17.15 0.03 -18.24
N ALA A 369 -17.39 0.28 -16.95
CA ALA A 369 -18.74 0.33 -16.41
C ALA A 369 -19.57 1.45 -17.06
N CYS A 370 -18.98 2.62 -17.30
CA CYS A 370 -19.65 3.70 -18.01
C CYS A 370 -19.94 3.33 -19.48
N VAL A 371 -18.91 2.86 -20.20
CA VAL A 371 -18.98 2.62 -21.65
C VAL A 371 -19.78 1.36 -22.00
N LYS A 372 -19.58 0.25 -21.28
CA LYS A 372 -20.23 -1.04 -21.57
C LYS A 372 -21.58 -1.15 -20.88
N PHE A 373 -21.69 -0.73 -19.62
CA PHE A 373 -22.91 -0.92 -18.82
C PHE A 373 -23.80 0.33 -18.74
N GLY A 374 -23.33 1.49 -19.20
CA GLY A 374 -24.12 2.72 -19.21
C GLY A 374 -24.23 3.37 -17.84
N LEU A 375 -23.29 3.11 -16.93
CA LEU A 375 -23.17 3.88 -15.69
C LEU A 375 -22.83 5.35 -16.01
N THR A 376 -23.36 6.27 -15.21
CA THR A 376 -22.86 7.64 -15.19
C THR A 376 -21.51 7.67 -14.46
N PRO A 377 -20.64 8.66 -14.73
CA PRO A 377 -19.39 8.82 -13.98
C PRO A 377 -19.61 8.94 -12.47
N GLU A 378 -20.69 9.59 -12.03
CA GLU A 378 -21.02 9.70 -10.61
C GLU A 378 -21.41 8.36 -9.98
N GLU A 379 -22.16 7.52 -10.70
CA GLU A 379 -22.43 6.14 -10.26
C GLU A 379 -21.16 5.28 -10.22
N ALA A 380 -20.25 5.44 -11.18
CA ALA A 380 -18.97 4.74 -11.16
C ALA A 380 -18.13 5.15 -9.94
N TRP A 381 -18.06 6.46 -9.64
CA TRP A 381 -17.40 6.98 -8.44
C TRP A 381 -18.03 6.47 -7.14
N ALA A 382 -19.36 6.48 -7.05
CA ALA A 382 -20.08 5.86 -5.94
C ALA A 382 -19.79 4.37 -5.83
N GLY A 383 -19.66 3.71 -6.98
CA GLY A 383 -19.39 2.29 -7.14
C GLY A 383 -18.07 1.85 -6.52
N VAL A 384 -17.03 2.67 -6.64
CA VAL A 384 -15.69 2.40 -6.11
C VAL A 384 -15.40 3.09 -4.76
N THR A 385 -16.42 3.71 -4.16
CA THR A 385 -16.31 4.37 -2.85
C THR A 385 -17.41 3.87 -1.91
N ARG A 386 -18.53 4.59 -1.78
CA ARG A 386 -19.59 4.26 -0.80
C ARG A 386 -20.25 2.91 -1.04
N HIS A 387 -20.47 2.49 -2.29
CA HIS A 387 -21.12 1.20 -2.58
C HIS A 387 -20.13 0.05 -2.42
N ALA A 388 -18.87 0.22 -2.84
CA ALA A 388 -17.80 -0.73 -2.53
C ALA A 388 -17.58 -0.89 -1.01
N ALA A 389 -17.60 0.20 -0.24
CA ALA A 389 -17.55 0.12 1.22
C ALA A 389 -18.70 -0.72 1.79
N ARG A 390 -19.93 -0.55 1.26
CA ARG A 390 -21.09 -1.35 1.64
C ARG A 390 -20.97 -2.82 1.24
N ALA A 391 -20.42 -3.13 0.07
CA ALA A 391 -20.15 -4.49 -0.39
C ALA A 391 -19.14 -5.24 0.51
N LEU A 392 -18.38 -4.50 1.33
CA LEU A 392 -17.46 -5.04 2.33
C LEU A 392 -17.98 -4.91 3.77
N GLY A 393 -19.22 -4.45 3.99
CA GLY A 393 -19.77 -4.23 5.33
C GLY A 393 -19.16 -3.05 6.09
N ARG A 394 -18.53 -2.10 5.39
CA ARG A 394 -17.79 -0.94 5.95
C ARG A 394 -18.45 0.41 5.67
N GLN A 395 -19.73 0.43 5.29
CA GLN A 395 -20.47 1.65 4.93
C GLN A 395 -20.50 2.73 6.03
N ALA A 396 -20.31 2.34 7.29
CA ALA A 396 -20.31 3.25 8.45
C ALA A 396 -18.96 3.93 8.71
N SER A 397 -17.89 3.54 8.00
CA SER A 397 -16.54 4.02 8.27
C SER A 397 -15.70 4.34 7.04
N HIS A 398 -16.07 3.86 5.84
CA HIS A 398 -15.28 3.99 4.62
C HIS A 398 -16.07 4.52 3.44
N GLY A 399 -15.35 4.92 2.39
CA GLY A 399 -15.94 5.30 1.09
C GLY A 399 -16.56 6.69 1.05
N GLN A 400 -16.41 7.50 2.11
CA GLN A 400 -16.92 8.86 2.18
C GLN A 400 -15.96 9.76 2.95
N LEU A 401 -15.91 11.05 2.60
CA LEU A 401 -15.30 12.07 3.45
C LEU A 401 -16.40 12.62 4.35
N ALA A 402 -16.50 12.07 5.56
CA ALA A 402 -17.50 12.47 6.54
C ALA A 402 -16.95 12.35 7.97
N PRO A 403 -17.41 13.18 8.92
CA PRO A 403 -17.03 13.05 10.32
C PRO A 403 -17.23 11.63 10.87
N GLY A 404 -16.25 11.12 11.61
CA GLY A 404 -16.21 9.77 12.17
C GLY A 404 -15.61 8.70 11.23
N PHE A 405 -15.57 8.95 9.92
CA PHE A 405 -15.02 7.99 8.94
C PHE A 405 -13.51 7.89 9.06
N VAL A 406 -12.94 6.77 8.60
CA VAL A 406 -11.49 6.60 8.48
C VAL A 406 -10.97 7.62 7.48
N ALA A 407 -9.88 8.29 7.83
CA ALA A 407 -9.27 9.32 6.98
C ALA A 407 -8.40 8.70 5.88
N ASN A 408 -9.01 7.83 5.07
CA ASN A 408 -8.46 7.28 3.84
C ASN A 408 -8.93 8.14 2.66
N PHE A 409 -8.03 8.88 2.04
CA PHE A 409 -8.35 9.80 0.94
C PHE A 409 -7.23 9.88 -0.08
N ALA A 410 -7.57 10.24 -1.31
CA ALA A 410 -6.63 10.43 -2.42
C ALA A 410 -6.64 11.89 -2.86
N ILE A 411 -5.46 12.40 -3.21
CA ILE A 411 -5.25 13.77 -3.71
C ILE A 411 -4.88 13.67 -5.19
N TRP A 412 -5.60 14.42 -6.01
CA TRP A 412 -5.59 14.28 -7.46
C TRP A 412 -5.09 15.55 -8.15
N ASP A 413 -4.29 15.35 -9.19
CA ASP A 413 -4.00 16.36 -10.21
C ASP A 413 -5.11 16.36 -11.27
N ALA A 414 -6.29 16.82 -10.87
CA ALA A 414 -7.47 16.90 -11.71
C ALA A 414 -8.32 18.11 -11.31
N GLU A 415 -8.99 18.72 -12.29
CA GLU A 415 -9.97 19.78 -12.04
C GLU A 415 -11.31 19.19 -11.62
N HIS A 416 -11.74 18.08 -12.21
CA HIS A 416 -13.05 17.49 -11.92
C HIS A 416 -12.99 15.96 -11.78
N PRO A 417 -13.78 15.33 -10.87
CA PRO A 417 -13.76 13.87 -10.69
C PRO A 417 -13.96 13.05 -11.98
N VAL A 418 -14.68 13.61 -12.95
CA VAL A 418 -14.96 12.93 -14.22
C VAL A 418 -13.69 12.61 -15.03
N GLU A 419 -12.62 13.39 -14.86
CA GLU A 419 -11.36 13.21 -15.61
C GLU A 419 -10.74 11.84 -15.38
N MET A 420 -10.85 11.29 -14.16
CA MET A 420 -10.31 9.97 -13.82
C MET A 420 -11.07 8.82 -14.50
N VAL A 421 -12.34 9.04 -14.82
CA VAL A 421 -13.17 8.05 -15.53
C VAL A 421 -13.03 8.21 -17.05
N TYR A 422 -12.80 9.44 -17.52
CA TYR A 422 -12.76 9.77 -18.94
C TYR A 422 -11.51 9.26 -19.66
N GLU A 423 -10.33 9.34 -19.03
CA GLU A 423 -9.04 8.98 -19.64
C GLU A 423 -8.31 7.85 -18.90
N PRO A 424 -8.65 6.56 -19.17
CA PRO A 424 -7.94 5.43 -18.60
C PRO A 424 -6.44 5.46 -18.94
N GLY A 425 -5.59 5.17 -17.96
CA GLY A 425 -4.13 5.13 -18.13
C GLY A 425 -3.43 6.45 -17.81
N ARG A 426 -4.16 7.56 -17.68
CA ARG A 426 -3.64 8.73 -16.94
C ARG A 426 -3.46 8.31 -15.49
N SER A 427 -2.30 8.59 -14.89
CA SER A 427 -2.03 8.36 -13.47
C SER A 427 -2.08 9.68 -12.71
N PRO A 428 -3.26 10.31 -12.52
CA PRO A 428 -3.38 11.64 -11.92
C PRO A 428 -3.28 11.64 -10.38
N ALA A 429 -3.16 10.46 -9.76
CA ALA A 429 -2.99 10.36 -8.30
C ALA A 429 -1.59 10.89 -7.93
N LEU A 430 -1.56 12.02 -7.23
CA LEU A 430 -0.30 12.60 -6.74
C LEU A 430 0.13 11.93 -5.43
N ALA A 431 -0.85 11.64 -4.58
CA ALA A 431 -0.66 10.94 -3.32
C ALA A 431 -1.97 10.27 -2.87
N SER A 432 -1.87 9.17 -2.15
CA SER A 432 -2.96 8.60 -1.38
C SER A 432 -2.56 8.50 0.08
N ARG A 433 -3.46 8.89 0.98
CA ARG A 433 -3.32 8.67 2.41
C ARG A 433 -4.14 7.45 2.78
N CYS A 434 -3.46 6.40 3.20
CA CYS A 434 -4.06 5.41 4.08
C CYS A 434 -3.73 5.79 5.52
N SER A 435 -4.65 5.61 6.47
CA SER A 435 -4.38 5.82 7.90
C SER A 435 -3.17 5.02 8.43
N ARG A 436 -2.64 4.08 7.63
CA ARG A 436 -1.47 3.24 7.89
C ARG A 436 -0.14 3.68 7.23
N ARG A 437 -0.05 4.81 6.50
CA ARG A 437 1.21 5.27 5.85
C ARG A 437 1.40 6.80 5.93
N ILE A 438 2.46 7.28 6.58
CA ILE A 438 2.77 8.72 6.76
C ILE A 438 3.97 9.16 5.90
N ALA A 439 4.94 8.27 5.63
CA ALA A 439 6.21 8.59 4.98
C ALA A 439 6.10 9.16 3.56
N MET A 440 5.13 8.72 2.78
CA MET A 440 5.02 9.15 1.37
C MET A 440 4.68 10.64 1.21
N MET A 441 4.28 11.33 2.28
CA MET A 441 3.85 12.73 2.24
C MET A 441 4.99 13.73 2.49
N LEU A 442 6.11 13.30 3.12
CA LEU A 442 7.22 14.18 3.53
C LEU A 442 8.52 13.94 2.75
N TRP A 443 8.50 13.01 1.81
CA TRP A 443 9.65 12.65 1.00
C TRP A 443 9.80 13.56 -0.23
N GLN A 444 11.03 13.95 -0.54
CA GLN A 444 11.39 14.72 -1.73
C GLN A 444 12.61 14.10 -2.43
N ALA A 445 12.57 14.03 -3.77
CA ALA A 445 13.71 13.62 -4.56
C ALA A 445 14.88 14.61 -4.40
N THR A 446 16.11 14.10 -4.38
CA THR A 446 17.30 14.95 -4.26
C THR A 446 17.52 15.75 -5.56
N PRO A 447 17.53 17.09 -5.52
CA PRO A 447 17.77 17.89 -6.71
C PRO A 447 19.11 17.57 -7.38
N ALA A 448 19.12 17.52 -8.72
CA ALA A 448 20.32 17.17 -9.46
C ALA A 448 21.49 18.12 -9.20
N SER A 449 21.19 19.37 -8.87
CA SER A 449 22.16 20.42 -8.53
C SER A 449 22.93 20.17 -7.23
N LEU A 450 22.49 19.24 -6.37
CA LEU A 450 23.24 18.88 -5.15
C LEU A 450 24.33 17.84 -5.42
N TRP A 451 24.19 17.07 -6.49
CA TRP A 451 25.19 16.12 -7.00
C TRP A 451 25.77 16.65 -8.31
N GLN A 452 26.49 17.76 -8.20
CA GLN A 452 27.20 18.38 -9.31
C GLN A 452 28.62 18.75 -8.89
N GLY A 453 29.54 18.76 -9.83
CA GLY A 453 30.95 18.95 -9.54
C GLY A 453 31.79 19.14 -10.79
N ARG A 454 33.10 19.30 -10.58
CA ARG A 454 34.07 19.31 -11.68
C ARG A 454 34.20 17.89 -12.24
N ASP A 455 34.02 17.76 -13.55
CA ASP A 455 34.24 16.50 -14.26
C ASP A 455 35.70 16.42 -14.73
N ASP A 456 36.46 15.51 -14.12
CA ASP A 456 37.87 15.27 -14.41
C ASP A 456 38.08 14.04 -15.32
N SER A 457 37.02 13.49 -15.91
CA SER A 457 37.10 12.30 -16.78
C SER A 457 37.96 12.52 -18.03
N ALA A 458 38.16 13.80 -18.43
CA ALA A 458 39.08 14.18 -19.49
C ALA A 458 40.57 14.01 -19.10
N GLU A 459 40.90 13.99 -17.80
CA GLU A 459 42.27 13.81 -17.31
C GLU A 459 42.63 12.32 -17.16
N ALA A 460 41.69 11.47 -16.73
CA ALA A 460 41.80 10.02 -16.80
C ALA A 460 40.40 9.34 -16.79
N PRO A 461 40.18 8.26 -17.56
CA PRO A 461 38.86 7.60 -17.65
C PRO A 461 38.32 7.04 -16.33
N ASN A 462 39.19 6.83 -15.35
CA ASN A 462 38.87 6.31 -14.02
C ASN A 462 38.88 7.38 -12.92
N ALA A 463 39.15 8.65 -13.25
CA ALA A 463 39.10 9.78 -12.31
C ALA A 463 37.66 10.26 -12.07
N LEU A 464 36.76 9.32 -11.76
CA LEU A 464 35.34 9.62 -11.52
C LEU A 464 35.18 10.29 -10.15
N ARG A 465 34.22 11.20 -10.06
CA ARG A 465 33.73 11.80 -8.81
C ARG A 465 32.44 11.12 -8.35
N LEU A 466 32.11 11.22 -7.07
CA LEU A 466 30.92 10.58 -6.50
C LEU A 466 29.62 10.97 -7.22
N PHE A 467 29.50 12.22 -7.67
CA PHE A 467 28.30 12.65 -8.39
C PHE A 467 28.09 11.94 -9.75
N GLN A 468 29.15 11.35 -10.31
CA GLN A 468 29.11 10.60 -11.58
C GLN A 468 28.77 9.12 -11.38
N THR A 469 28.84 8.60 -10.15
CA THR A 469 28.66 7.18 -9.84
C THR A 469 27.45 6.89 -8.97
N ILE A 470 26.97 7.86 -8.19
CA ILE A 470 25.83 7.66 -7.33
C ILE A 470 24.51 7.65 -8.13
N ALA A 471 23.74 6.57 -7.99
CA ALA A 471 22.38 6.53 -8.52
C ALA A 471 21.45 7.41 -7.67
N ARG A 472 20.48 8.08 -8.29
CA ARG A 472 19.52 8.95 -7.59
C ARG A 472 18.10 8.48 -7.85
N ALA A 473 17.31 8.37 -6.79
CA ALA A 473 15.92 8.02 -6.87
C ALA A 473 15.09 9.25 -7.29
N GLU A 474 14.38 9.15 -8.41
CA GLU A 474 13.37 10.14 -8.83
C GLU A 474 12.03 9.90 -8.14
N ARG A 475 11.80 8.67 -7.68
CA ARG A 475 10.66 8.25 -6.86
C ARG A 475 11.12 7.35 -5.72
N PHE A 476 10.42 7.34 -4.60
CA PHE A 476 10.78 6.48 -3.47
C PHE A 476 10.38 5.01 -3.73
N ALA A 477 11.24 4.26 -4.41
CA ALA A 477 11.05 2.85 -4.72
C ALA A 477 12.35 2.05 -4.45
N PRO A 478 12.70 1.78 -3.16
CA PRO A 478 13.96 1.14 -2.81
C PRO A 478 14.22 -0.17 -3.58
N GLN A 479 13.21 -1.01 -3.75
CA GLN A 479 13.30 -2.31 -4.45
C GLN A 479 13.72 -2.20 -5.93
N GLU A 480 13.52 -1.04 -6.56
CA GLU A 480 13.87 -0.81 -7.97
C GLU A 480 15.26 -0.19 -8.16
N MET A 481 15.85 0.34 -7.09
CA MET A 481 17.12 1.08 -7.18
C MET A 481 18.33 0.15 -7.16
N PRO A 482 19.34 0.38 -8.01
CA PRO A 482 20.55 -0.46 -8.07
C PRO A 482 21.47 -0.17 -6.87
N GLY A 483 22.00 -1.20 -6.20
CA GLY A 483 22.92 -1.03 -5.06
C GLY A 483 22.32 -1.36 -3.70
N ASP A 484 23.18 -1.52 -2.70
CA ASP A 484 22.84 -2.06 -1.38
C ASP A 484 23.11 -1.10 -0.21
N ILE A 485 23.37 0.18 -0.51
CA ILE A 485 23.50 1.26 0.46
C ILE A 485 22.56 2.41 0.06
N ALA A 486 21.59 2.72 0.91
CA ALA A 486 20.64 3.81 0.73
C ALA A 486 21.06 5.04 1.54
N LEU A 487 21.31 6.17 0.87
CA LEU A 487 21.51 7.47 1.49
C LEU A 487 20.16 8.18 1.63
N LEU A 488 19.73 8.44 2.86
CA LEU A 488 18.49 9.14 3.18
C LEU A 488 18.80 10.48 3.81
N GLY A 489 18.21 11.56 3.33
CA GLY A 489 18.30 12.86 3.97
C GLY A 489 17.25 13.03 5.06
N PHE A 490 17.59 13.71 6.15
CA PHE A 490 16.64 14.18 7.15
C PHE A 490 16.83 15.68 7.39
N ALA A 491 15.95 16.49 6.82
CA ALA A 491 15.98 17.94 6.89
C ALA A 491 14.96 18.42 7.95
N CYS A 492 15.44 18.69 9.17
CA CYS A 492 14.62 19.19 10.26
C CYS A 492 15.45 20.01 11.26
N ASP A 493 14.97 21.20 11.63
CA ASP A 493 15.58 22.04 12.67
C ASP A 493 14.93 21.88 14.06
N GLU A 494 13.73 21.32 14.12
CA GLU A 494 12.95 21.23 15.35
C GLU A 494 13.64 20.39 16.43
N GLY A 495 14.27 19.28 16.05
CA GLY A 495 15.00 18.42 16.99
C GLY A 495 16.10 19.17 17.74
N VAL A 496 16.87 19.98 17.01
CA VAL A 496 17.92 20.82 17.61
C VAL A 496 17.33 21.97 18.41
N ARG A 497 16.21 22.57 17.96
CA ARG A 497 15.50 23.64 18.67
C ARG A 497 14.98 23.21 20.03
N ARG A 498 14.31 22.06 20.11
CA ARG A 498 13.78 21.50 21.37
C ARG A 498 14.90 21.18 22.36
N ASN A 499 16.08 20.83 21.84
CA ASN A 499 17.28 20.61 22.62
C ASN A 499 18.10 21.89 22.89
N LYS A 500 17.56 23.08 22.59
CA LYS A 500 18.21 24.40 22.77
C LYS A 500 19.55 24.54 22.03
N GLY A 501 19.72 23.80 20.94
CA GLY A 501 20.88 23.90 20.06
C GLY A 501 20.72 25.00 18.99
N ARG A 502 21.70 25.08 18.08
CA ARG A 502 21.71 26.04 16.97
C ARG A 502 20.98 25.47 15.75
N THR A 503 20.07 26.24 15.18
CA THR A 503 19.37 25.91 13.92
C THR A 503 20.33 25.86 12.73
N GLY A 504 19.92 25.21 11.63
CA GLY A 504 20.76 24.89 10.46
C GLY A 504 20.99 23.39 10.26
N ALA A 505 20.38 22.54 11.09
CA ALA A 505 20.38 21.10 10.92
C ALA A 505 19.55 20.67 9.70
N ALA A 506 18.50 21.44 9.37
CA ALA A 506 17.70 21.24 8.16
C ALA A 506 18.53 21.33 6.86
N ASP A 507 19.59 22.14 6.84
CA ASP A 507 20.52 22.27 5.70
C ASP A 507 21.57 21.14 5.63
N GLY A 508 21.67 20.32 6.68
CA GLY A 508 22.66 19.26 6.84
C GLY A 508 22.70 18.28 5.66
N PRO A 509 21.56 17.67 5.25
CA PRO A 509 21.54 16.72 4.15
C PRO A 509 22.04 17.32 2.82
N ALA A 510 21.64 18.55 2.49
CA ALA A 510 22.06 19.21 1.25
C ALA A 510 23.54 19.61 1.29
N THR A 511 24.01 20.04 2.46
CA THR A 511 25.42 20.42 2.66
C THR A 511 26.35 19.22 2.57
N LEU A 512 25.99 18.10 3.19
CA LEU A 512 26.74 16.85 3.11
C LEU A 512 26.82 16.34 1.66
N ARG A 513 25.71 16.35 0.92
CA ARG A 513 25.69 15.94 -0.50
C ARG A 513 26.63 16.79 -1.35
N ARG A 514 26.58 18.13 -1.21
CA ARG A 514 27.47 19.04 -1.95
C ARG A 514 28.96 18.80 -1.63
N ALA A 515 29.27 18.50 -0.37
CA ALA A 515 30.63 18.19 0.05
C ALA A 515 31.11 16.84 -0.52
N LEU A 516 30.24 15.82 -0.50
CA LEU A 516 30.54 14.50 -1.03
C LEU A 516 30.66 14.50 -2.56
N ALA A 517 29.87 15.31 -3.28
CA ALA A 517 29.77 15.29 -4.73
C ALA A 517 31.13 15.31 -5.45
N ASN A 518 32.05 16.16 -5.01
CA ASN A 518 33.38 16.34 -5.62
C ASN A 518 34.46 15.37 -5.09
N MET A 519 34.13 14.47 -4.16
CA MET A 519 35.10 13.48 -3.71
C MET A 519 35.40 12.48 -4.82
N ALA A 520 36.64 12.00 -4.87
CA ALA A 520 37.01 10.93 -5.79
C ALA A 520 36.15 9.68 -5.51
N SER A 521 35.59 9.12 -6.57
CA SER A 521 34.84 7.87 -6.49
C SER A 521 35.81 6.70 -6.47
N HIS A 522 35.65 5.82 -5.49
CA HIS A 522 36.44 4.62 -5.32
C HIS A 522 35.55 3.38 -5.46
N GLN A 523 36.18 2.22 -5.59
CA GLN A 523 35.49 0.94 -5.68
C GLN A 523 34.52 0.76 -4.50
N GLY A 524 33.26 0.45 -4.80
CA GLY A 524 32.21 0.24 -3.80
C GLY A 524 31.27 1.44 -3.63
N HIS A 525 31.62 2.64 -4.12
CA HIS A 525 30.71 3.79 -4.10
C HIS A 525 29.55 3.66 -5.10
N ASP A 526 29.72 2.84 -6.13
CA ASP A 526 28.68 2.42 -7.08
C ASP A 526 27.51 1.66 -6.43
N ARG A 527 27.69 1.19 -5.19
CA ARG A 527 26.65 0.54 -4.38
C ARG A 527 25.73 1.53 -3.67
N CYS A 528 26.10 2.80 -3.64
CA CYS A 528 25.35 3.86 -2.97
C CYS A 528 24.26 4.41 -3.89
N VAL A 529 23.07 4.58 -3.32
CA VAL A 529 21.93 5.23 -3.94
C VAL A 529 21.49 6.38 -3.07
N ASP A 530 21.32 7.56 -3.66
CA ASP A 530 20.58 8.63 -3.02
C ASP A 530 19.08 8.37 -3.11
N MET A 531 18.48 8.07 -1.96
CA MET A 531 17.06 7.75 -1.81
C MET A 531 16.23 9.00 -1.45
N GLY A 532 16.74 10.22 -1.65
CA GLY A 532 16.00 11.46 -1.41
C GLY A 532 16.09 11.97 0.03
N THR A 533 15.22 12.90 0.39
CA THR A 533 15.22 13.58 1.70
C THR A 533 13.82 13.59 2.29
N ILE A 534 13.71 13.22 3.56
CA ILE A 534 12.53 13.53 4.38
C ILE A 534 12.70 14.96 4.87
N SER A 535 11.77 15.84 4.49
CA SER A 535 11.77 17.25 4.87
C SER A 535 10.49 17.59 5.62
N VAL A 536 10.61 18.43 6.64
CA VAL A 536 9.44 18.95 7.34
C VAL A 536 9.64 20.42 7.71
N ASP A 537 8.64 21.25 7.43
CA ASP A 537 8.63 22.65 7.83
C ASP A 537 8.01 22.82 9.22
N GLY A 538 8.57 23.74 10.01
CA GLY A 538 8.06 24.12 11.32
C GLY A 538 8.46 23.16 12.46
N GLU A 539 7.51 22.88 13.36
CA GLU A 539 7.77 22.20 14.65
C GLU A 539 7.42 20.70 14.67
N GLN A 540 7.30 20.06 13.50
CA GLN A 540 6.71 18.72 13.32
C GLN A 540 7.74 17.56 13.40
N LEU A 541 8.54 17.52 14.46
CA LEU A 541 9.64 16.55 14.60
C LEU A 541 9.18 15.08 14.61
N GLU A 542 8.13 14.76 15.35
CA GLU A 542 7.62 13.39 15.52
C GLU A 542 7.20 12.75 14.19
N VAL A 543 6.63 13.55 13.30
CA VAL A 543 6.10 13.07 12.02
C VAL A 543 7.25 12.87 11.05
N ALA A 544 8.23 13.76 11.07
CA ALA A 544 9.47 13.55 10.33
C ALA A 544 10.18 12.28 10.83
N HIS A 545 10.23 12.03 12.14
CA HIS A 545 10.76 10.78 12.68
C HIS A 545 9.98 9.56 12.21
N GLN A 546 8.66 9.63 12.19
CA GLN A 546 7.82 8.54 11.70
C GLN A 546 8.03 8.30 10.19
N ALA A 547 8.12 9.36 9.39
CA ALA A 547 8.42 9.27 7.97
C ALA A 547 9.82 8.70 7.70
N LEU A 548 10.83 9.12 8.47
CA LEU A 548 12.18 8.58 8.40
C LEU A 548 12.22 7.10 8.82
N ARG A 549 11.50 6.73 9.88
CA ARG A 549 11.35 5.35 10.38
C ARG A 549 10.79 4.43 9.29
N GLU A 550 9.68 4.82 8.69
CA GLU A 550 9.06 4.09 7.57
C GLU A 550 10.00 3.99 6.35
N ALA A 551 10.64 5.10 5.94
CA ALA A 551 11.58 5.11 4.82
C ALA A 551 12.82 4.22 5.05
N VAL A 552 13.32 4.20 6.28
CA VAL A 552 14.43 3.32 6.68
C VAL A 552 13.98 1.87 6.66
N ALA A 553 12.81 1.56 7.22
CA ALA A 553 12.28 0.20 7.24
C ALA A 553 12.09 -0.35 5.82
N ASP A 554 11.54 0.46 4.91
CA ASP A 554 11.33 0.08 3.51
C ASP A 554 12.68 -0.14 2.78
N CYS A 555 13.68 0.71 3.01
CA CYS A 555 15.03 0.48 2.47
C CYS A 555 15.67 -0.81 2.99
N GLN A 556 15.57 -1.08 4.30
CA GLN A 556 16.14 -2.29 4.92
C GLN A 556 15.46 -3.57 4.42
N ARG A 557 14.12 -3.56 4.32
CA ARG A 557 13.35 -4.69 3.75
C ARG A 557 13.68 -4.93 2.27
N ALA A 558 14.02 -3.88 1.53
CA ALA A 558 14.54 -3.98 0.17
C ALA A 558 16.02 -4.42 0.09
N GLY A 559 16.61 -4.88 1.19
CA GLY A 559 17.99 -5.37 1.25
C GLY A 559 19.05 -4.27 1.24
N LYS A 560 18.69 -3.01 1.54
CA LYS A 560 19.64 -1.89 1.55
C LYS A 560 20.02 -1.49 2.97
N ARG A 561 21.32 -1.35 3.20
CA ARG A 561 21.82 -0.71 4.41
C ARG A 561 21.59 0.79 4.32
N THR A 562 20.98 1.36 5.34
CA THR A 562 20.61 2.79 5.37
C THR A 562 21.69 3.63 6.03
N LEU A 563 22.08 4.74 5.38
CA LEU A 563 22.86 5.83 5.96
C LEU A 563 21.99 7.10 5.95
N VAL A 564 21.79 7.71 7.12
CA VAL A 564 21.01 8.94 7.23
C VAL A 564 21.94 10.14 7.27
N LEU A 565 21.76 11.06 6.33
CA LEU A 565 22.40 12.38 6.28
C LEU A 565 21.50 13.37 7.02
N GLY A 566 21.99 13.99 8.08
CA GLY A 566 21.26 15.01 8.82
C GLY A 566 22.22 15.96 9.55
N GLY A 567 21.65 16.95 10.26
CA GLY A 567 22.43 17.96 10.97
C GLY A 567 22.31 17.90 12.50
N GLY A 568 21.47 17.02 13.05
CA GLY A 568 21.24 16.89 14.49
C GLY A 568 21.07 15.44 14.96
N HIS A 569 21.10 15.26 16.28
CA HIS A 569 21.06 13.95 16.95
C HIS A 569 19.69 13.26 16.88
N GLU A 570 18.64 14.01 16.56
CA GLU A 570 17.26 13.53 16.44
C GLU A 570 17.09 12.44 15.36
N THR A 571 17.95 12.45 14.34
CA THR A 571 18.01 11.44 13.28
C THR A 571 18.15 10.01 13.82
N ALA A 572 18.83 9.83 14.94
CA ALA A 572 19.11 8.51 15.52
C ALA A 572 17.84 7.76 15.93
N PHE A 573 16.80 8.47 16.39
CA PHE A 573 15.55 7.83 16.79
C PHE A 573 14.81 7.26 15.58
N GLY A 574 14.52 8.08 14.57
CA GLY A 574 13.84 7.63 13.35
C GLY A 574 14.62 6.54 12.63
N HIS A 575 15.95 6.69 12.54
CA HIS A 575 16.82 5.69 11.94
C HIS A 575 16.80 4.36 12.70
N GLY A 576 17.04 4.39 14.01
CA GLY A 576 17.06 3.19 14.84
C GLY A 576 15.71 2.47 14.88
N ALA A 577 14.61 3.21 15.01
CA ALA A 577 13.26 2.65 15.02
C ALA A 577 12.90 1.99 13.68
N GLY A 578 13.32 2.57 12.55
CA GLY A 578 13.08 1.99 11.23
C GLY A 578 13.84 0.69 11.01
N VAL A 579 15.08 0.60 11.51
CA VAL A 579 15.84 -0.65 11.50
C VAL A 579 15.14 -1.71 12.35
N LEU A 580 14.66 -1.36 13.54
CA LEU A 580 13.94 -2.30 14.40
C LEU A 580 12.68 -2.85 13.72
N ASP A 581 11.91 -1.99 13.05
CA ASP A 581 10.70 -2.38 12.32
C ASP A 581 10.97 -3.28 11.10
N ALA A 582 12.15 -3.17 10.51
CA ALA A 582 12.54 -4.04 9.40
C ALA A 582 12.83 -5.48 9.86
N PHE A 583 13.18 -5.67 11.13
CA PHE A 583 13.59 -6.97 11.69
C PHE A 583 12.83 -7.31 12.98
N PRO A 584 11.49 -7.43 12.97
CA PRO A 584 10.66 -7.58 14.17
C PRO A 584 10.89 -8.89 14.94
N GLY A 585 11.56 -9.87 14.33
CA GLY A 585 11.93 -11.15 14.96
C GLY A 585 13.41 -11.27 15.35
N GLU A 586 14.24 -10.26 15.05
CA GLU A 586 15.68 -10.33 15.28
C GLU A 586 16.13 -9.50 16.48
N LYS A 587 17.27 -9.88 17.07
CA LYS A 587 17.92 -9.06 18.10
C LYS A 587 18.74 -7.96 17.43
N VAL A 588 18.14 -6.79 17.28
CA VAL A 588 18.81 -5.62 16.72
C VAL A 588 19.62 -4.88 17.80
N GLY A 589 20.91 -4.65 17.53
CA GLY A 589 21.78 -3.80 18.35
C GLY A 589 22.04 -2.46 17.66
N ILE A 590 21.74 -1.35 18.33
CA ILE A 590 21.96 0.00 17.79
C ILE A 590 23.16 0.62 18.50
N ILE A 591 24.18 1.02 17.74
CA ILE A 591 25.36 1.75 18.25
C ILE A 591 25.31 3.16 17.67
N ASN A 592 25.00 4.15 18.49
CA ASN A 592 25.07 5.55 18.10
C ASN A 592 26.46 6.12 18.42
N LEU A 593 27.17 6.60 17.40
CA LEU A 593 28.49 7.22 17.55
C LEU A 593 28.34 8.73 17.39
N ASP A 594 28.39 9.45 18.50
CA ASP A 594 28.31 10.91 18.52
C ASP A 594 29.70 11.53 18.45
N ALA A 595 30.04 12.10 17.28
CA ALA A 595 31.31 12.78 17.06
C ALA A 595 31.13 14.29 17.21
N HIS A 596 31.45 14.84 18.38
CA HIS A 596 31.64 16.28 18.56
C HIS A 596 32.98 16.71 17.97
N LEU A 597 32.98 17.22 16.73
CA LEU A 597 34.11 17.98 16.21
C LEU A 597 34.12 19.35 16.91
N ASP A 598 35.03 19.52 17.86
CA ASP A 598 35.24 20.81 18.51
C ASP A 598 35.92 21.77 17.51
N LEU A 599 35.10 22.60 16.85
CA LEU A 599 35.53 23.59 15.86
C LEU A 599 35.94 24.94 16.48
N ARG A 600 36.15 25.00 17.80
CA ARG A 600 36.64 26.23 18.44
C ARG A 600 38.07 26.52 17.96
N PHE A 601 38.29 27.70 17.37
CA PHE A 601 39.64 28.17 17.10
C PHE A 601 40.38 28.32 18.42
N ALA A 602 41.41 27.50 18.65
CA ALA A 602 42.31 27.69 19.77
C ALA A 602 42.95 29.09 19.65
N ASP A 603 42.85 29.90 20.71
CA ASP A 603 43.61 31.16 20.79
C ASP A 603 45.11 30.81 20.86
N TRP A 604 45.82 31.01 19.77
CA TRP A 604 47.24 30.68 19.61
C TRP A 604 48.13 31.32 20.69
N ARG A 605 47.64 32.35 21.41
CA ARG A 605 48.37 32.96 22.53
C ARG A 605 48.41 32.08 23.78
N GLN A 606 47.42 31.23 24.03
CA GLN A 606 47.42 30.33 25.21
C GLN A 606 48.32 29.10 25.04
N LEU A 607 48.62 28.70 23.80
CA LEU A 607 49.48 27.54 23.50
C LEU A 607 50.98 27.84 23.63
N ARG A 608 51.39 29.12 23.55
CA ARG A 608 52.81 29.52 23.60
C ARG A 608 53.42 29.36 25.01
N ASP A 609 52.60 29.52 26.05
CA ASP A 609 53.06 29.46 27.44
C ASP A 609 53.09 28.03 28.01
N ALA A 610 52.63 27.03 27.25
CA ALA A 610 52.55 25.63 27.65
C ALA A 610 53.69 24.73 27.12
N VAL A 611 54.65 25.28 26.36
CA VAL A 611 55.78 24.51 25.83
C VAL A 611 57.05 24.86 26.63
N PRO A 612 57.65 23.93 27.38
CA PRO A 612 58.93 24.19 28.04
C PRO A 612 60.05 24.28 26.97
N PRO A 613 61.08 25.13 27.19
CA PRO A 613 62.12 25.34 26.20
C PRO A 613 62.89 24.05 25.95
N VAL A 614 63.10 23.74 24.68
CA VAL A 614 63.92 22.61 24.21
C VAL A 614 65.36 22.85 24.66
N GLY A 615 65.84 22.03 25.60
CA GLY A 615 67.23 21.98 26.00
C GLY A 615 68.09 21.46 24.85
N ALA A 616 69.14 22.21 24.53
CA ALA A 616 70.18 21.82 23.59
C ALA A 616 70.98 20.61 24.12
N GLY A 617 71.09 19.57 23.29
CA GLY A 617 71.98 18.43 23.46
C GLY A 617 72.09 17.71 22.13
N VAL A 618 73.29 17.76 21.57
CA VAL A 618 73.74 17.38 20.21
C VAL A 618 73.38 15.94 19.83
#